data_AF-K1X5G7-F1
#
_entry.id   AF-K1X5G7-F1
#
_cell.length_a   1.000
_cell.length_b   1.000
_cell.length_c   1.000
_cell.angle_alpha   90.00
_cell.angle_beta   90.00
_cell.angle_gamma   90.00
#
_symmetry.space_group_name_H-M   'P 1'
#
loop_
_entity.id
_entity.type
_entity.pdbx_description
1 polymer ?
#
loop_
_entity_poly.entity_id
_entity_poly.type
_entity_poly.pdbx_seq_one_letter_code
_entity_poly.pdbx_strand_id
1 'polypeptide(L)'
;MRFNNNLSLAFFFSVATAFRRTCTYDTTADNDVPGSYTIADNDNWSNIAADFCSNIQQLQTMNSRASMTVGQTLRVPCRTRSRDCGKIPGSGYGYYTVVDGDNLQLIARDFCADIDGLSLLNPDVKDYKITAGMVLQVPCSWN
;
A
#
# COMPACT_ATOMS: atom_id res chain seq x y z
N MET A 1 34.37 4.97 -32.76
CA MET A 1 33.42 5.92 -32.16
C MET A 1 32.15 5.16 -31.83
N ARG A 2 31.81 5.11 -30.53
CA ARG A 2 30.52 4.83 -29.88
C ARG A 2 29.57 3.81 -30.54
N PHE A 3 29.61 2.57 -30.04
CA PHE A 3 28.45 1.68 -30.07
C PHE A 3 27.42 2.22 -29.05
N ASN A 4 26.31 2.77 -29.53
CA ASN A 4 25.16 3.07 -28.68
C ASN A 4 24.49 1.76 -28.31
N ASN A 5 24.73 1.32 -27.08
CA ASN A 5 24.10 0.15 -26.49
C ASN A 5 22.76 0.59 -25.89
N ASN A 6 21.66 0.38 -26.60
CA ASN A 6 20.32 0.46 -26.03
C ASN A 6 20.11 -0.76 -25.14
N LEU A 7 20.61 -0.71 -23.90
CA LEU A 7 20.17 -1.66 -22.87
C LEU A 7 18.76 -1.29 -22.44
N SER A 8 17.77 -1.78 -23.19
CA SER A 8 16.43 -1.99 -22.64
C SER A 8 16.53 -3.15 -21.66
N LEU A 9 16.89 -2.84 -20.42
CA LEU A 9 16.92 -3.77 -19.31
C LEU A 9 15.47 -4.06 -18.88
N ALA A 10 14.77 -4.88 -19.67
CA ALA A 10 13.50 -5.47 -19.26
C ALA A 10 13.79 -6.53 -18.21
N PHE A 11 13.91 -6.09 -16.96
CA PHE A 11 13.92 -7.01 -15.83
C PHE A 11 12.52 -7.57 -15.65
N PHE A 12 12.28 -8.76 -16.20
CA PHE A 12 11.21 -9.63 -15.74
C PHE A 12 11.63 -10.22 -14.39
N PHE A 13 11.69 -9.37 -13.36
CA PHE A 13 11.62 -9.88 -12.00
C PHE A 13 10.22 -10.43 -11.85
N SER A 14 10.10 -11.76 -11.72
CA SER A 14 8.97 -12.37 -11.03
C SER A 14 8.98 -11.87 -9.59
N VAL A 15 8.59 -10.62 -9.39
CA VAL A 15 8.28 -10.09 -8.07
C VAL A 15 7.10 -10.92 -7.61
N ALA A 16 7.27 -11.68 -6.53
CA ALA A 16 6.11 -12.17 -5.81
C ALA A 16 5.33 -10.91 -5.42
N THR A 17 4.23 -10.65 -6.12
CA THR A 17 3.29 -9.57 -5.78
C THR A 17 2.73 -9.93 -4.43
N ALA A 18 3.28 -9.29 -3.40
CA ALA A 18 3.01 -9.61 -2.04
C ALA A 18 1.86 -8.69 -1.60
N PHE A 19 0.64 -9.15 -1.91
CA PHE A 19 -0.58 -8.37 -1.74
C PHE A 19 -0.88 -8.12 -0.27
N ARG A 20 -1.27 -6.89 0.04
CA ARG A 20 -1.91 -6.55 1.32
C ARG A 20 -3.14 -7.41 1.59
N ARG A 21 -3.46 -7.58 2.88
CA ARG A 21 -4.76 -8.10 3.31
C ARG A 21 -5.89 -7.36 2.58
N THR A 22 -6.85 -8.14 2.10
CA THR A 22 -8.06 -7.62 1.46
C THR A 22 -9.17 -7.47 2.49
N CYS A 23 -10.13 -6.61 2.22
CA CYS A 23 -11.28 -6.38 3.08
C CYS A 23 -12.54 -6.22 2.24
N THR A 24 -13.69 -6.52 2.85
CA THR A 24 -15.00 -6.35 2.23
C THR A 24 -15.59 -5.00 2.64
N TYR A 25 -16.03 -4.20 1.68
CA TYR A 25 -16.64 -2.89 1.94
C TYR A 25 -18.09 -3.02 2.38
N ASP A 26 -18.51 -2.15 3.31
CA ASP A 26 -19.91 -2.03 3.75
C ASP A 26 -20.77 -1.25 2.72
N THR A 27 -20.17 -0.35 1.94
CA THR A 27 -20.86 0.46 0.91
C THR A 27 -19.93 0.84 -0.25
N THR A 28 -20.50 1.31 -1.38
CA THR A 28 -19.78 1.70 -2.61
C THR A 28 -19.16 3.10 -2.57
N ALA A 29 -18.87 3.65 -1.39
CA ALA A 29 -18.27 4.98 -1.27
C ALA A 29 -16.74 4.93 -1.44
N ASP A 30 -16.20 5.85 -2.22
CA ASP A 30 -14.77 5.95 -2.50
C ASP A 30 -14.09 6.90 -1.50
N ASN A 31 -13.84 6.45 -0.26
CA ASN A 31 -13.05 7.17 0.79
C ASN A 31 -12.98 6.33 2.08
N ASP A 32 -11.78 5.98 2.61
CA ASP A 32 -11.52 5.35 3.94
C ASP A 32 -12.76 4.77 4.64
N VAL A 33 -13.44 3.85 3.96
CA VAL A 33 -14.74 3.35 4.42
C VAL A 33 -14.40 2.25 5.41
N PRO A 34 -15.06 2.21 6.56
CA PRO A 34 -14.98 1.03 7.40
C PRO A 34 -15.44 -0.19 6.59
N GLY A 35 -14.54 -1.14 6.41
CA GLY A 35 -14.87 -2.45 5.85
C GLY A 35 -14.65 -3.53 6.90
N SER A 36 -14.67 -4.77 6.45
CA SER A 36 -14.54 -5.94 7.29
C SER A 36 -13.41 -6.83 6.82
N TYR A 37 -12.67 -7.38 7.78
CA TYR A 37 -11.59 -8.34 7.58
C TYR A 37 -11.79 -9.50 8.54
N THR A 38 -11.65 -10.73 8.05
CA THR A 38 -11.75 -11.93 8.89
C THR A 38 -10.34 -12.35 9.32
N ILE A 39 -10.14 -12.47 10.64
CA ILE A 39 -8.85 -12.83 11.25
C ILE A 39 -8.40 -14.20 10.72
N ALA A 40 -7.21 -14.23 10.15
CA ALA A 40 -6.52 -15.42 9.67
C ALA A 40 -5.53 -15.97 10.72
N ASP A 41 -4.99 -17.15 10.45
CA ASP A 41 -3.96 -17.74 11.31
C ASP A 41 -2.71 -16.83 11.39
N ASN A 42 -2.15 -16.70 12.60
CA ASN A 42 -0.99 -15.85 12.93
C ASN A 42 -1.21 -14.34 12.86
N ASP A 43 -2.46 -13.89 12.70
CA ASP A 43 -2.79 -12.48 12.84
C ASP A 43 -2.65 -11.99 14.30
N ASN A 44 -2.30 -10.72 14.43
CA ASN A 44 -2.30 -9.98 15.67
C ASN A 44 -2.73 -8.53 15.41
N TRP A 45 -3.02 -7.76 16.46
CA TRP A 45 -3.43 -6.36 16.28
C TRP A 45 -2.42 -5.52 15.48
N SER A 46 -1.12 -5.81 15.62
CA SER A 46 -0.05 -5.03 14.99
C SER A 46 -0.02 -5.23 13.49
N ASN A 47 0.03 -6.48 13.02
CA ASN A 47 0.13 -6.76 11.58
C ASN A 47 -1.16 -6.43 10.82
N ILE A 48 -2.35 -6.64 11.43
CA ILE A 48 -3.61 -6.19 10.85
C ILE A 48 -3.63 -4.65 10.75
N ALA A 49 -3.26 -3.95 11.82
CA ALA A 49 -3.29 -2.50 11.81
C ALA A 49 -2.36 -1.91 10.73
N ALA A 50 -1.15 -2.46 10.61
CA ALA A 50 -0.16 -2.05 9.63
C ALA A 50 -0.66 -2.24 8.18
N ASP A 51 -1.27 -3.39 7.89
CA ASP A 51 -1.79 -3.69 6.55
C ASP A 51 -2.92 -2.76 6.10
N PHE A 52 -3.71 -2.25 7.05
CA PHE A 52 -4.80 -1.32 6.79
C PHE A 52 -4.42 0.16 7.04
N CYS A 53 -3.12 0.49 7.03
CA CYS A 53 -2.60 1.85 7.25
C CYS A 53 -3.14 2.53 8.52
N SER A 54 -3.29 1.76 9.59
CA SER A 54 -3.80 2.19 10.88
C SER A 54 -2.79 1.88 11.97
N ASN A 55 -3.14 2.21 13.21
CA ASN A 55 -2.39 1.78 14.38
C ASN A 55 -3.26 0.91 15.31
N ILE A 56 -2.61 0.21 16.24
CA ILE A 56 -3.26 -0.71 17.19
C ILE A 56 -4.40 -0.01 17.93
N GLN A 57 -4.18 1.22 18.41
CA GLN A 57 -5.18 1.97 19.17
C GLN A 57 -6.42 2.29 18.34
N GLN A 58 -6.25 2.75 17.10
CA GLN A 58 -7.34 3.02 16.18
C GLN A 58 -8.12 1.74 15.88
N LEU A 59 -7.42 0.66 15.54
CA LEU A 59 -8.04 -0.62 15.22
C LEU A 59 -8.80 -1.21 16.41
N GLN A 60 -8.23 -1.17 17.62
CA GLN A 60 -8.91 -1.62 18.84
C GLN A 60 -10.10 -0.72 19.22
N THR A 61 -10.00 0.59 19.00
CA THR A 61 -11.12 1.51 19.22
C THR A 61 -12.30 1.19 18.31
N MET A 62 -12.03 0.88 17.03
CA MET A 62 -13.05 0.43 16.07
C MET A 62 -13.67 -0.93 16.45
N ASN A 63 -12.97 -1.73 17.25
CA ASN A 63 -13.32 -3.10 17.61
C ASN A 63 -13.32 -3.33 19.13
N SER A 64 -13.87 -2.39 19.90
CA SER A 64 -13.72 -2.32 21.37
C SER A 64 -14.24 -3.53 22.16
N ARG A 65 -15.02 -4.41 21.54
CA ARG A 65 -15.55 -5.66 22.13
C ARG A 65 -15.01 -6.93 21.45
N ALA A 66 -14.10 -6.79 20.48
CA ALA A 66 -13.58 -7.92 19.73
C ALA A 66 -12.40 -8.59 20.45
N SER A 67 -12.24 -9.88 20.20
CA SER A 67 -11.06 -10.67 20.57
C SER A 67 -10.24 -10.99 19.32
N MET A 68 -8.95 -11.29 19.50
CA MET A 68 -8.10 -11.81 18.41
C MET A 68 -8.30 -13.31 18.25
N THR A 69 -9.46 -13.70 17.74
CA THR A 69 -9.82 -15.11 17.49
C THR A 69 -9.89 -15.36 16.00
N VAL A 70 -9.22 -16.40 15.51
CA VAL A 70 -9.28 -16.81 14.09
C VAL A 70 -10.73 -17.02 13.66
N GLY A 71 -11.08 -16.52 12.48
CA GLY A 71 -12.45 -16.56 11.94
C GLY A 71 -13.36 -15.43 12.46
N GLN A 72 -12.94 -14.65 13.44
CA GLN A 72 -13.68 -13.45 13.86
C GLN A 72 -13.51 -12.32 12.83
N THR A 73 -14.59 -11.59 12.59
CA THR A 73 -14.57 -10.40 11.72
C THR A 73 -14.25 -9.14 12.53
N LEU A 74 -13.24 -8.39 12.07
CA LEU A 74 -12.90 -7.06 12.54
C LEU A 74 -13.38 -6.00 11.56
N ARG A 75 -13.78 -4.85 12.09
CA ARG A 75 -13.95 -3.62 11.33
C ARG A 75 -12.58 -2.98 11.09
N VAL A 76 -12.25 -2.69 9.85
CA VAL A 76 -10.95 -2.14 9.45
C VAL A 76 -11.12 -0.91 8.57
N PRO A 77 -10.16 0.03 8.55
CA PRO A 77 -10.10 1.07 7.52
C PRO A 77 -9.85 0.39 6.17
N CYS A 78 -10.91 0.24 5.39
CA CYS A 78 -10.87 -0.49 4.14
C CYS A 78 -10.81 0.50 2.98
N ARG A 79 -10.06 0.17 1.92
CA ARG A 79 -9.84 1.09 0.79
C ARG A 79 -10.12 0.44 -0.54
N THR A 80 -11.14 0.97 -1.21
CA THR A 80 -11.68 0.54 -2.52
C THR A 80 -10.59 0.30 -3.54
N ARG A 81 -9.52 1.11 -3.51
CA ARG A 81 -8.32 0.94 -4.31
C ARG A 81 -7.15 0.62 -3.39
N SER A 82 -6.67 -0.62 -3.46
CA SER A 82 -5.39 -1.02 -2.90
C SER A 82 -4.38 -1.17 -4.02
N ARG A 83 -3.32 -0.36 -4.00
CA ARG A 83 -2.18 -0.49 -4.92
C ARG A 83 -1.15 -1.43 -4.30
N ASP A 84 -0.55 -2.26 -5.14
CA ASP A 84 0.57 -3.10 -4.72
C ASP A 84 1.91 -2.48 -5.17
N CYS A 85 2.98 -2.87 -4.48
CA CYS A 85 4.34 -2.45 -4.77
C CYS A 85 5.15 -3.62 -5.31
N GLY A 86 6.02 -3.35 -6.28
CA GLY A 86 7.15 -4.21 -6.59
C GLY A 86 8.14 -4.18 -5.43
N LYS A 87 7.98 -5.07 -4.45
CA LYS A 87 8.79 -5.11 -3.22
C LYS A 87 10.27 -5.27 -3.54
N ILE A 88 11.10 -4.44 -2.91
CA ILE A 88 12.56 -4.58 -2.95
C ILE A 88 12.97 -5.58 -1.86
N PRO A 89 13.58 -6.73 -2.20
CA PRO A 89 13.98 -7.72 -1.19
C PRO A 89 14.91 -7.12 -0.14
N GLY A 90 14.66 -7.45 1.14
CA GLY A 90 15.46 -6.97 2.27
C GLY A 90 15.24 -5.49 2.64
N SER A 91 14.22 -4.84 2.06
CA SER A 91 13.90 -3.43 2.29
C SER A 91 12.45 -3.24 2.75
N GLY A 92 12.19 -2.13 3.44
CA GLY A 92 10.84 -1.65 3.75
C GLY A 92 10.20 -0.84 2.62
N TYR A 93 10.80 -0.85 1.43
CA TYR A 93 10.40 -0.06 0.26
C TYR A 93 10.15 -0.94 -0.97
N GLY A 94 9.46 -0.38 -1.94
CA GLY A 94 9.16 -1.00 -3.23
C GLY A 94 8.98 0.06 -4.31
N TYR A 95 8.57 -0.39 -5.49
CA TYR A 95 8.28 0.49 -6.62
C TYR A 95 6.80 0.41 -7.01
N TYR A 96 6.23 1.55 -7.39
CA TYR A 96 4.90 1.65 -7.97
C TYR A 96 4.99 2.42 -9.29
N THR A 97 4.33 1.91 -10.33
CA THR A 97 4.21 2.63 -11.60
C THR A 97 2.89 3.39 -11.61
N VAL A 98 2.97 4.72 -11.72
CA VAL A 98 1.82 5.63 -11.79
C VAL A 98 0.96 5.25 -12.98
N VAL A 99 -0.35 5.15 -12.77
CA VAL A 99 -1.34 4.86 -13.81
C VAL A 99 -2.27 6.05 -14.04
N ASP A 100 -3.01 6.02 -15.16
CA ASP A 100 -3.96 7.07 -15.48
C ASP A 100 -5.01 7.26 -14.38
N GLY A 101 -5.24 8.50 -13.98
CA GLY A 101 -6.16 8.87 -12.89
C GLY A 101 -5.54 8.89 -11.49
N ASP A 102 -4.26 8.56 -11.36
CA ASP A 102 -3.53 8.75 -10.11
C ASP A 102 -3.25 10.22 -9.81
N ASN A 103 -3.15 10.53 -8.52
CA ASN A 103 -2.46 11.69 -8.02
C ASN A 103 -1.60 11.30 -6.82
N LEU A 104 -0.64 12.14 -6.46
CA LEU A 104 0.35 11.80 -5.44
C LEU A 104 -0.28 11.56 -4.06
N GLN A 105 -1.38 12.26 -3.74
CA GLN A 105 -2.12 12.07 -2.48
C GLN A 105 -2.75 10.69 -2.39
N LEU A 106 -3.41 10.23 -3.45
CA LEU A 106 -4.00 8.90 -3.50
C LEU A 106 -2.91 7.83 -3.36
N ILE A 107 -1.77 8.00 -4.05
CA ILE A 107 -0.64 7.07 -3.96
C ILE A 107 -0.08 7.04 -2.55
N ALA A 108 0.29 8.18 -1.99
CA ALA A 108 0.84 8.27 -0.63
C ALA A 108 -0.06 7.57 0.38
N ARG A 109 -1.36 7.92 0.35
CA ARG A 109 -2.37 7.29 1.19
C ARG A 109 -2.31 5.78 1.03
N ASP A 110 -2.44 5.27 -0.20
CA ASP A 110 -2.49 3.83 -0.47
C ASP A 110 -1.22 3.11 -0.05
N PHE A 111 -0.06 3.77 0.07
CA PHE A 111 1.18 3.19 0.61
C PHE A 111 1.44 3.51 2.10
N CYS A 112 0.40 3.91 2.86
CA CYS A 112 0.48 4.30 4.27
C CYS A 112 1.47 5.45 4.56
N ALA A 113 1.62 6.37 3.60
CA ALA A 113 2.47 7.55 3.69
C ALA A 113 1.62 8.83 3.59
N ASP A 114 2.25 9.95 3.92
CA ASP A 114 1.78 11.27 3.53
C ASP A 114 2.52 11.77 2.28
N ILE A 115 2.03 12.88 1.72
CA ILE A 115 2.54 13.44 0.47
C ILE A 115 4.01 13.87 0.62
N ASP A 116 4.36 14.43 1.77
CA ASP A 116 5.71 14.95 2.02
C ASP A 116 6.73 13.82 2.16
N GLY A 117 6.40 12.77 2.92
CA GLY A 117 7.21 11.57 3.05
C GLY A 117 7.39 10.85 1.71
N LEU A 118 6.33 10.75 0.91
CA LEU A 118 6.44 10.19 -0.43
C LEU A 118 7.27 11.08 -1.36
N SER A 119 7.16 12.40 -1.26
CA SER A 119 7.97 13.35 -2.04
C SER A 119 9.44 13.32 -1.65
N LEU A 120 9.76 13.14 -0.37
CA LEU A 120 11.13 12.98 0.12
C LEU A 120 11.78 11.71 -0.42
N LEU A 121 10.99 10.63 -0.52
CA LEU A 121 11.43 9.37 -1.11
C LEU A 121 11.64 9.47 -2.64
N ASN A 122 11.03 10.45 -3.30
CA ASN A 122 11.08 10.66 -4.74
C ASN A 122 11.53 12.10 -5.08
N PRO A 123 12.80 12.47 -4.82
CA PRO A 123 13.25 13.86 -4.91
C PRO A 123 13.17 14.48 -6.32
N ASP A 124 13.06 13.65 -7.36
CA ASP A 124 12.90 14.09 -8.75
C ASP A 124 11.46 14.53 -9.07
N VAL A 125 10.48 14.18 -8.23
CA VAL A 125 9.10 14.67 -8.32
C VAL A 125 9.06 16.11 -7.82
N LYS A 126 8.86 17.06 -8.73
CA LYS A 126 8.76 18.49 -8.41
C LYS A 126 7.30 18.94 -8.36
N ASP A 127 7.00 19.87 -7.46
CA ASP A 127 5.65 20.44 -7.26
C ASP A 127 4.54 19.39 -7.09
N TYR A 128 4.86 18.21 -6.56
CA TYR A 128 3.94 17.07 -6.43
C TYR A 128 3.32 16.59 -7.77
N LYS A 129 3.94 16.92 -8.92
CA LYS A 129 3.46 16.57 -10.25
C LYS A 129 3.95 15.18 -10.66
N ILE A 130 3.00 14.31 -11.02
CA ILE A 130 3.26 12.98 -11.55
C ILE A 130 2.50 12.78 -12.86
N THR A 131 3.01 11.88 -13.71
CA THR A 131 2.34 11.45 -14.95
C THR A 131 2.33 9.93 -15.03
N ALA A 132 1.36 9.37 -15.74
CA ALA A 132 1.31 7.93 -15.98
C ALA A 132 2.63 7.42 -16.59
N GLY A 133 3.03 6.21 -16.18
CA GLY A 133 4.30 5.59 -16.54
C GLY A 133 5.50 6.02 -15.69
N MET A 134 5.38 7.06 -14.86
CA MET A 134 6.42 7.37 -13.88
C MET A 134 6.52 6.25 -12.85
N VAL A 135 7.74 5.91 -12.45
CA VAL A 135 8.01 4.92 -11.39
C VAL A 135 8.37 5.66 -10.12
N LEU A 136 7.59 5.46 -9.06
CA LEU A 136 7.82 6.01 -7.73
C LEU A 136 8.36 4.92 -6.82
N GLN A 137 9.35 5.25 -6.00
CA GLN A 137 9.66 4.46 -4.82
C GLN A 137 8.61 4.75 -3.75
N VAL A 138 8.12 3.70 -3.09
CA VAL A 138 7.04 3.76 -2.11
C VAL A 138 7.41 2.91 -0.88
N PRO A 139 6.86 3.19 0.31
CA PRO A 139 6.88 2.20 1.39
C PRO A 139 6.25 0.88 0.91
N CYS A 140 6.75 -0.23 1.42
CA CYS A 140 6.34 -1.59 1.05
C CYS A 140 6.68 -2.57 2.20
N SER A 141 6.38 -2.16 3.44
CA SER A 141 6.78 -2.85 4.67
C SER A 141 5.72 -3.79 5.22
N TRP A 142 4.50 -3.75 4.70
CA TRP A 142 3.53 -4.83 4.88
C TRP A 142 4.05 -6.10 4.20
N ASN A 143 3.59 -7.25 4.68
CA ASN A 143 4.20 -8.60 4.59
C ASN A 143 5.16 -8.92 5.73
#